data_AF-A0A974YGW0-F1
#
_entry.id   AF-A0A974YGW0-F1
#
_cell.length_a   1.000
_cell.length_b   1.000
_cell.length_c   1.000
_cell.angle_alpha   90.00
_cell.angle_beta   90.00
_cell.angle_gamma   90.00
#
_symmetry.space_group_name_H-M   'P 1'
#
loop_
_entity.id
_entity.type
_entity.pdbx_description
1 polymer ?
#
loop_
_entity_poly.entity_id
_entity_poly.type
_entity_poly.pdbx_seq_one_letter_code
_entity_poly.pdbx_strand_id
1 'polypeptide(L)'
;MNATSNYVQNIVCGQQFLQARIPYSASAGIWRSWTGVHGTKADPVEGGKLLNSFLTSESNGVVGLIYPQAIPVILTMPEGYEVWLNAPTEEALRLQRPLPDEMLQIVAEGAKSDKPVEAATAEYALVC
;
A
#
# COMPACT_ATOMS: atom_id res chain seq x y z
N MET A 1 9.73 0.39 -31.10
CA MET A 1 9.56 1.43 -30.07
C MET A 1 9.17 0.70 -28.81
N ASN A 2 10.17 0.34 -28.02
CA ASN A 2 10.09 -0.76 -27.07
C ASN A 2 9.76 -0.20 -25.70
N ALA A 3 8.60 -0.54 -25.16
CA ALA A 3 8.22 -0.24 -23.79
C ALA A 3 8.99 -1.19 -22.85
N THR A 4 10.11 -0.72 -22.32
CA THR A 4 10.77 -1.33 -21.16
C THR A 4 9.89 -1.01 -19.94
N SER A 5 8.90 -1.86 -19.70
CA SER A 5 8.07 -1.84 -18.49
C SER A 5 8.94 -2.30 -17.32
N ASN A 6 9.61 -1.34 -16.68
CA ASN A 6 10.30 -1.56 -15.41
C ASN A 6 9.22 -1.67 -14.33
N TYR A 7 8.87 -2.92 -13.98
CA TYR A 7 7.88 -3.23 -12.97
C TYR A 7 8.50 -2.97 -11.59
N VAL A 8 8.14 -1.86 -10.95
CA VAL A 8 8.51 -1.62 -9.55
C VAL A 8 7.59 -2.46 -8.67
N GLN A 9 8.17 -3.42 -7.96
CA GLN A 9 7.42 -4.39 -7.18
C GLN A 9 7.12 -3.90 -5.76
N ASN A 10 7.89 -2.94 -5.23
CA ASN A 10 7.80 -2.53 -3.83
C ASN A 10 8.03 -1.01 -3.66
N ILE A 11 6.97 -0.30 -3.28
CA ILE A 11 7.02 1.12 -2.91
C ILE A 11 6.64 1.20 -1.43
N VAL A 12 7.54 1.72 -0.59
CA VAL A 12 7.38 1.72 0.86
C VAL A 12 7.24 3.14 1.41
N CYS A 13 6.41 3.29 2.45
CA CYS A 13 6.18 4.56 3.14
C CYS A 13 7.11 4.72 4.35
N GLY A 14 7.80 5.85 4.46
CA GLY A 14 8.84 6.08 5.46
C GLY A 14 8.36 6.66 6.79
N GLN A 15 8.37 5.86 7.86
CA GLN A 15 8.47 6.28 9.27
C GLN A 15 9.03 5.11 10.11
N GLN A 16 10.30 4.68 9.91
CA GLN A 16 11.22 4.08 10.90
C GLN A 16 12.39 3.38 10.16
N PHE A 17 13.55 4.03 10.08
CA PHE A 17 14.78 3.47 9.48
C PHE A 17 15.68 2.78 10.52
N LEU A 18 15.11 2.03 11.47
CA LEU A 18 15.87 1.25 12.46
C LEU A 18 15.20 -0.11 12.71
N GLN A 19 15.52 -1.08 11.85
CA GLN A 19 15.57 -2.55 12.02
C GLN A 19 15.24 -3.23 10.69
N ALA A 20 15.93 -4.33 10.38
CA ALA A 20 15.88 -5.09 9.13
C ALA A 20 14.51 -5.74 8.84
N ARG A 21 13.46 -4.94 8.69
CA ARG A 21 12.11 -5.32 8.27
C ARG A 21 11.59 -4.26 7.31
N ILE A 22 10.84 -4.70 6.31
CA ILE A 22 10.06 -3.82 5.43
C ILE A 22 9.12 -2.99 6.33
N PRO A 23 9.12 -1.65 6.24
CA PRO A 23 8.28 -0.82 7.11
C PRO A 23 6.80 -1.13 6.85
N TYR A 24 6.02 -1.24 7.94
CA TYR A 24 4.58 -1.48 7.85
C TYR A 24 3.87 -0.23 7.32
N SER A 25 2.95 -0.41 6.38
CA SER A 25 2.03 0.63 5.93
C SER A 25 0.60 0.29 6.35
N ALA A 26 -0.20 1.33 6.63
CA ALA A 26 -1.61 1.21 6.93
C ALA A 26 -2.42 1.92 5.85
N SER A 27 -3.43 1.25 5.30
CA SER A 27 -4.32 1.82 4.28
C SER A 27 -5.69 2.14 4.86
N ALA A 28 -6.31 3.22 4.36
CA ALA A 28 -7.67 3.59 4.73
C ALA A 28 -8.68 2.58 4.17
N GLY A 29 -9.06 1.62 5.02
CA GLY A 29 -9.90 0.48 4.66
C GLY A 29 -11.33 0.56 5.19
N ILE A 30 -12.27 -0.02 4.45
CA ILE A 30 -13.63 -0.34 4.92
C ILE A 30 -13.82 -1.86 4.94
N TRP A 31 -14.73 -2.33 5.80
CA TRP A 31 -15.11 -3.73 5.84
C TRP A 31 -16.61 -3.87 6.03
N ARG A 32 -17.17 -4.96 5.48
CA ARG A 32 -18.59 -5.31 5.63
C ARG A 32 -18.77 -6.82 5.63
N SER A 33 -19.75 -7.30 6.37
CA SER A 33 -20.29 -8.65 6.18
C SER A 33 -21.08 -8.71 4.88
N TRP A 34 -20.89 -9.79 4.12
CA TRP A 34 -21.63 -10.07 2.90
C TRP A 34 -21.98 -11.56 2.85
N THR A 35 -23.16 -11.91 2.35
CA THR A 35 -23.60 -13.29 2.18
C THR A 35 -23.95 -13.51 0.72
N GLY A 36 -23.41 -14.58 0.13
CA GLY A 36 -23.74 -14.96 -1.25
C GLY A 36 -22.83 -16.06 -1.79
N VAL A 37 -22.91 -16.24 -3.10
CA VAL A 37 -22.15 -17.25 -3.85
C VAL A 37 -20.80 -16.66 -4.28
N HIS A 38 -19.72 -17.38 -3.99
CA HIS A 38 -18.37 -17.03 -4.43
C HIS A 38 -17.65 -18.26 -4.98
N GLY A 39 -16.42 -18.09 -5.45
CA GLY A 39 -15.65 -19.17 -6.06
C GLY A 39 -15.78 -19.16 -7.58
N THR A 40 -15.33 -20.25 -8.21
CA THR A 40 -15.36 -20.35 -9.66
C THR A 40 -16.77 -20.74 -10.13
N LYS A 41 -17.07 -20.48 -11.41
CA LYS A 41 -18.36 -20.88 -12.00
C LYS A 41 -18.61 -22.39 -11.91
N ALA A 42 -17.56 -23.22 -11.90
CA ALA A 42 -17.65 -24.66 -11.85
C ALA A 42 -17.87 -25.21 -10.44
N ASP A 43 -17.48 -24.45 -9.41
CA ASP A 43 -17.61 -24.85 -8.00
C ASP A 43 -18.03 -23.63 -7.17
N PRO A 44 -19.34 -23.28 -7.21
CA PRO A 44 -19.87 -22.17 -6.44
C PRO A 44 -20.01 -22.55 -4.96
N VAL A 45 -19.46 -21.72 -4.08
CA VAL A 45 -19.57 -21.86 -2.63
C VAL A 45 -20.51 -20.78 -2.10
N GLU A 46 -21.59 -21.19 -1.43
CA GLU A 46 -22.47 -20.28 -0.69
C GLU A 46 -21.96 -20.08 0.74
N GLY A 47 -22.00 -18.83 1.22
CA GLY A 47 -21.70 -18.57 2.62
C GLY A 47 -21.55 -17.09 2.97
N GLY A 48 -21.49 -16.83 4.27
CA GLY A 48 -21.13 -15.51 4.81
C GLY A 48 -19.63 -15.27 4.70
N LYS A 49 -19.24 -14.04 4.35
CA LYS A 49 -17.86 -13.56 4.34
C LYS A 49 -17.75 -12.18 4.96
N LEU A 50 -16.58 -11.90 5.51
CA LEU A 50 -16.13 -10.55 5.80
C LEU A 50 -15.33 -10.07 4.60
N LEU A 51 -15.85 -9.07 3.90
CA LEU A 51 -15.18 -8.43 2.78
C LEU A 51 -14.54 -7.13 3.26
N ASN A 52 -13.40 -6.80 2.68
CA ASN A 52 -12.76 -5.52 2.87
C ASN A 52 -12.41 -4.90 1.52
N SER A 53 -12.25 -3.59 1.54
CA SER A 53 -11.64 -2.81 0.46
C SER A 53 -10.95 -1.62 1.07
N PHE A 54 -10.14 -0.93 0.30
CA PHE A 54 -9.49 0.31 0.73
C PHE A 54 -9.73 1.41 -0.28
N LEU A 55 -9.63 2.64 0.19
CA LEU A 55 -9.79 3.82 -0.62
C LEU A 55 -8.52 4.02 -1.44
N THR A 56 -8.72 4.51 -2.65
CA THR A 56 -7.64 4.92 -3.53
C THR A 56 -7.65 6.44 -3.73
N SER A 57 -6.50 7.00 -4.05
CA SER A 57 -6.34 8.39 -4.49
C SER A 57 -5.66 8.42 -5.85
N GLU A 58 -5.56 9.61 -6.43
CA GLU A 58 -4.63 9.88 -7.53
C GLU A 58 -3.20 9.49 -7.13
N SER A 59 -2.40 9.14 -8.14
CA SER A 59 -1.00 8.79 -7.95
C SER A 59 -0.15 10.05 -7.74
N ASN A 60 0.88 9.95 -6.90
CA ASN A 60 1.82 11.05 -6.69
C ASN A 60 2.93 11.08 -7.77
N GLY A 61 3.86 12.02 -7.69
CA GLY A 61 4.91 12.20 -8.69
C GLY A 61 5.89 11.03 -8.79
N VAL A 62 6.08 10.29 -7.69
CA VAL A 62 6.95 9.10 -7.65
C VAL A 62 6.26 7.89 -8.27
N VAL A 63 5.06 7.56 -7.79
CA VAL A 63 4.33 6.34 -8.22
C VAL A 63 3.69 6.52 -9.59
N GLY A 64 3.23 7.74 -9.91
CA GLY A 64 2.52 8.04 -11.16
C GLY A 64 3.34 7.78 -12.42
N LEU A 65 4.67 7.74 -12.30
CA LEU A 65 5.59 7.36 -13.40
C LEU A 65 5.50 5.87 -13.77
N ILE A 66 5.06 5.02 -12.83
CA ILE A 66 4.98 3.56 -12.98
C ILE A 66 3.51 3.12 -13.07
N TYR A 67 2.69 3.65 -12.16
CA TYR A 67 1.26 3.38 -12.04
C TYR A 67 0.52 4.71 -12.00
N PRO A 68 0.06 5.24 -13.14
CA PRO A 68 -0.58 6.55 -13.19
C PRO A 68 -2.01 6.57 -12.63
N GLN A 69 -2.69 5.42 -12.62
CA GLN A 69 -4.14 5.37 -12.44
C GLN A 69 -4.61 5.67 -11.02
N ALA A 70 -3.99 5.06 -10.01
CA ALA A 70 -4.36 5.25 -8.62
C ALA A 70 -3.34 4.59 -7.68
N ILE A 71 -3.25 5.12 -6.47
CA ILE A 71 -2.54 4.51 -5.35
C ILE A 71 -3.49 4.29 -4.17
N PRO A 72 -3.22 3.32 -3.27
CA PRO A 72 -3.94 3.21 -2.01
C PRO A 72 -3.75 4.49 -1.17
N VAL A 73 -4.79 4.89 -0.44
CA VAL A 73 -4.66 5.95 0.57
C VAL A 73 -3.86 5.40 1.74
N ILE A 74 -2.65 5.91 1.94
CA ILE A 74 -1.74 5.49 3.01
C ILE A 74 -1.88 6.45 4.18
N LEU A 75 -2.13 5.90 5.36
CA LEU A 75 -2.16 6.63 6.63
C LEU A 75 -0.79 6.51 7.30
N THR A 76 -0.13 7.64 7.54
CA THR A 76 1.28 7.70 7.95
C THR A 76 1.52 8.08 9.40
N MET A 77 0.52 8.66 10.05
CA MET A 77 0.63 9.23 11.39
C MET A 77 -0.46 8.65 12.31
N PRO A 78 -0.20 8.49 13.62
CA PRO A 78 -1.18 8.00 14.58
C PRO A 78 -2.50 8.78 14.56
N GLU A 79 -2.44 10.11 14.40
CA GLU A 79 -3.62 10.97 14.35
C GLU A 79 -4.50 10.64 13.14
N GLY A 80 -3.89 10.23 12.02
CA GLY A 80 -4.62 9.77 10.84
C GLY A 80 -5.39 8.47 11.09
N TYR A 81 -4.87 7.58 11.93
CA TYR A 81 -5.56 6.36 12.34
C TYR A 81 -6.76 6.68 13.21
N GLU A 82 -6.58 7.58 14.19
CA GLU A 82 -7.65 8.01 15.08
C GLU A 82 -8.80 8.67 14.30
N VAL A 83 -8.47 9.57 13.38
CA VAL A 83 -9.48 10.21 12.52
C VAL A 83 -10.19 9.16 11.65
N TRP A 84 -9.45 8.22 11.04
CA TRP A 84 -10.06 7.20 10.18
C TRP A 84 -11.01 6.26 10.94
N LEU A 85 -10.63 5.85 12.15
CA LEU A 85 -11.37 4.86 12.92
C LEU A 85 -12.53 5.46 13.73
N ASN A 86 -12.40 6.71 14.19
CA ASN A 86 -13.30 7.28 15.21
C ASN A 86 -14.02 8.57 14.79
N ALA A 87 -13.53 9.33 13.80
CA ALA A 87 -14.15 10.59 13.42
C ALA A 87 -15.42 10.39 12.57
N PRO A 88 -16.28 11.42 12.43
CA PRO A 88 -17.38 11.40 11.47
C PRO A 88 -16.88 11.11 10.06
N THR A 89 -17.68 10.39 9.26
CA THR A 89 -17.32 9.96 7.91
C THR A 89 -16.81 11.12 7.04
N GLU A 90 -17.43 12.29 7.12
CA GLU A 90 -17.02 13.47 6.34
C GLU A 90 -15.60 13.93 6.66
N GLU A 91 -15.14 13.78 7.90
CA GLU A 91 -13.79 14.13 8.32
C GLU A 91 -12.78 13.06 7.90
N ALA A 92 -13.13 11.78 8.09
CA ALA A 92 -12.31 10.66 7.67
C ALA A 92 -12.05 10.67 6.15
N LEU A 93 -13.05 11.00 5.34
CA LEU A 93 -12.91 11.07 3.89
C LEU A 93 -11.96 12.18 3.42
N ARG A 94 -11.68 13.21 4.23
CA ARG A 94 -10.64 14.22 3.89
C ARG A 94 -9.24 13.62 3.86
N LEU A 95 -9.03 12.45 4.45
CA LEU A 95 -7.76 11.71 4.37
C LEU A 95 -7.55 11.03 3.01
N GLN A 96 -8.59 10.94 2.15
CA GLN A 96 -8.47 10.38 0.79
C GLN A 96 -7.74 11.37 -0.14
N ARG A 97 -6.41 11.38 -0.04
CA ARG A 97 -5.52 12.24 -0.83
C ARG A 97 -4.22 11.51 -1.18
N PRO A 98 -3.53 11.92 -2.26
CA PRO A 98 -2.22 11.38 -2.59
C PRO A 98 -1.22 11.62 -1.45
N LEU A 99 -0.34 10.64 -1.25
CA LEU A 99 0.77 10.77 -0.31
C LEU A 99 1.85 11.71 -0.91
N PRO A 100 2.48 12.59 -0.11
CA PRO A 100 3.60 13.41 -0.59
C PRO A 100 4.73 12.56 -1.18
N ASP A 101 5.41 13.11 -2.18
CA ASP A 101 6.45 12.41 -2.95
C ASP A 101 7.61 11.96 -2.05
N GLU A 102 7.96 12.77 -1.05
CA GLU A 102 9.10 12.57 -0.15
C GLU A 102 8.89 11.41 0.83
N MET A 103 7.66 10.93 0.96
CA MET A 103 7.29 9.87 1.91
C MET A 103 7.43 8.47 1.29
N LEU A 104 7.70 8.37 -0.01
CA LEU A 104 7.83 7.09 -0.72
C LEU A 104 9.22 6.91 -1.30
N GLN A 105 9.73 5.69 -1.19
CA GLN A 105 10.97 5.27 -1.86
C GLN A 105 10.74 3.96 -2.62
N ILE A 106 11.30 3.90 -3.84
CA ILE A 106 11.41 2.67 -4.61
C ILE A 106 12.55 1.85 -4.02
N VAL A 107 12.25 0.64 -3.54
CA VAL A 107 13.24 -0.23 -2.85
C VAL A 107 13.61 -1.49 -3.64
N ALA A 108 12.95 -1.74 -4.77
CA ALA A 108 13.29 -2.84 -5.67
C ALA A 108 12.83 -2.55 -7.10
N GLU A 109 13.70 -2.82 -8.06
CA GLU A 109 13.44 -2.72 -9.51
C GLU A 109 13.89 -4.01 -10.20
N GLY A 110 13.17 -4.45 -11.24
CA GLY A 110 13.53 -5.62 -12.03
C GLY A 110 12.33 -6.47 -12.47
N ALA A 111 12.62 -7.58 -13.15
CA ALA A 111 11.58 -8.54 -13.52
C ALA A 111 10.95 -9.17 -12.27
N LYS A 112 9.64 -9.47 -12.34
CA LYS A 112 8.93 -10.17 -11.26
C LYS A 112 9.66 -11.48 -10.92
N SER A 113 10.07 -11.62 -9.66
CA SER A 113 10.70 -12.81 -9.11
C SER A 113 10.12 -13.06 -7.72
N ASP A 114 9.66 -14.28 -7.46
CA ASP A 114 9.13 -14.68 -6.15
C ASP A 114 10.24 -15.06 -5.16
N LYS A 115 11.51 -15.05 -5.60
CA LYS A 115 12.66 -15.26 -4.71
C LYS A 115 12.83 -14.04 -3.79
N PRO A 116 13.09 -14.24 -2.49
CA PRO A 116 13.41 -13.14 -1.59
C PRO A 116 14.55 -12.30 -2.16
N VAL A 117 14.36 -10.99 -2.23
CA VAL A 117 15.46 -10.06 -2.54
C VAL A 117 16.41 -10.13 -1.36
N GLU A 118 17.62 -10.60 -1.59
CA GLU A 118 18.68 -10.62 -0.58
C GLU A 118 18.93 -9.17 -0.17
N ALA A 119 18.63 -8.84 1.09
CA ALA A 119 18.73 -7.48 1.58
C ALA A 119 20.16 -7.01 1.37
N ALA A 120 20.34 -5.97 0.55
CA ALA A 120 21.64 -5.35 0.34
C ALA A 120 22.24 -5.03 1.71
N THR A 121 23.42 -5.59 1.98
CA THR A 121 24.19 -5.35 3.19
C THR A 121 24.57 -3.87 3.23
N ALA A 122 23.73 -3.05 3.86
CA ALA A 122 24.07 -1.68 4.20
C ALA A 122 25.01 -1.73 5.41
N GLU A 123 26.29 -1.87 5.11
CA GLU A 123 27.37 -1.50 6.01
C GLU A 123 27.29 0.02 6.22
N TYR A 124 26.67 0.47 7.31
CA TYR A 124 26.89 1.81 7.85
C TYR A 124 27.04 1.75 9.36
N ALA A 125 28.24 2.13 9.77
CA ALA A 125 28.70 2.21 11.14
C ALA A 125 27.87 3.21 11.97
N LEU A 126 27.62 2.82 13.22
CA LEU A 126 27.65 3.65 14.43
C LEU A 126 27.69 5.17 14.21
N VAL A 127 26.56 5.83 14.42
CA VAL A 127 26.51 7.07 15.20
C VAL A 127 25.26 6.96 16.08
N CYS A 128 25.47 7.24 17.37
CA CYS A 128 24.55 6.97 18.48
C CYS A 128 23.16 7.58 18.31
#